data_AF-A0A6I3MQL4-F1
#
_entry.id   AF-A0A6I3MQL4-F1
#
_cell.length_a   1.000
_cell.length_b   1.000
_cell.length_c   1.000
_cell.angle_alpha   90.00
_cell.angle_beta   90.00
_cell.angle_gamma   90.00
#
_symmetry.space_group_name_H-M   'P 1'
#
loop_
_entity.id
_entity.type
_entity.pdbx_description
1 polymer ?
#
loop_
_entity_poly.entity_id
_entity_poly.type
_entity_poly.pdbx_seq_one_letter_code
_entity_poly.pdbx_strand_id
1 'polypeptide(L)'
;MTNKNLQSLTLYNFSVDYYQINFDNKDINKPIVDLSLEDINWCLRKRLFLDQIIDITIQKIENDWEKIDIFYPTTLCQWYDDAIKEIVTIPFDFWRSRIAAFHKIQKFIVSSTKRKIEIEQTIIDHFINHKPTPICWTKKDSDDFNSNLDYALGMDIAGNLIEAYNQIKRVKYALMHGQSVFIEQEYKSISTDEELYTFLRDLYSESEEILLFVEENIIDELKTEKRI
;
A
#
# COMPACT_ATOMS: atom_id res chain seq x y z
N MET A 1 -5.05 -18.57 2.16
CA MET A 1 -4.12 -18.71 3.30
C MET A 1 -4.94 -18.92 4.57
N THR A 2 -4.50 -19.76 5.51
CA THR A 2 -5.21 -20.03 6.77
C THR A 2 -4.86 -18.97 7.81
N ASN A 3 -5.82 -18.60 8.66
CA ASN A 3 -5.73 -17.61 9.76
C ASN A 3 -4.49 -17.72 10.68
N LYS A 4 -3.76 -18.86 10.65
CA LYS A 4 -2.57 -19.11 11.47
C LYS A 4 -1.34 -18.27 11.10
N ASN A 5 -1.18 -17.84 9.85
CA ASN A 5 0.00 -17.05 9.46
C ASN A 5 -0.07 -15.59 9.97
N LEU A 6 -1.27 -15.01 10.03
CA LEU A 6 -1.48 -13.62 10.43
C LEU A 6 -1.25 -13.36 11.93
N GLN A 7 -1.46 -14.37 12.79
CA GLN A 7 -1.30 -14.25 14.25
C GLN A 7 0.14 -13.94 14.70
N SER A 8 1.14 -14.25 13.87
CA SER A 8 2.56 -14.03 14.18
C SER A 8 3.12 -12.73 13.57
N LEU A 9 2.33 -12.04 12.75
CA LEU A 9 2.77 -10.89 11.98
C LEU A 9 2.44 -9.59 12.74
N THR A 10 3.48 -8.84 13.08
CA THR A 10 3.38 -7.47 13.61
C THR A 10 3.56 -6.47 12.46
N LEU A 11 3.08 -5.23 12.63
CA LEU A 11 3.17 -4.17 11.62
C LEU A 11 4.61 -3.92 11.14
N TYR A 12 5.59 -4.04 12.05
CA TYR A 12 7.02 -3.87 11.78
C TYR A 12 7.65 -4.94 10.88
N ASN A 13 6.99 -6.10 10.71
CA ASN A 13 7.47 -7.13 9.80
C ASN A 13 7.30 -6.76 8.31
N PHE A 14 6.78 -5.56 8.01
CA PHE A 14 6.46 -5.11 6.66
C PHE A 14 6.98 -3.69 6.34
N SER A 15 7.75 -3.04 7.22
CA SER A 15 8.36 -1.74 6.91
C SER A 15 9.88 -1.76 7.06
N VAL A 16 10.56 -1.21 6.06
CA VAL A 16 11.98 -0.79 6.13
C VAL A 16 12.09 0.69 6.49
N ASP A 17 11.00 1.31 6.97
CA ASP A 17 10.99 2.68 7.52
C ASP A 17 11.67 2.70 8.91
N TYR A 18 12.94 2.30 8.94
CA TYR A 18 13.80 2.23 10.12
C TYR A 18 14.06 3.62 10.74
N TYR A 19 13.67 4.70 10.05
CA TYR A 19 13.98 6.08 10.40
C TYR A 19 12.80 6.94 10.90
N GLN A 20 11.60 6.41 11.05
CA GLN A 20 10.50 7.16 11.70
C GLN A 20 10.59 7.05 13.23
N ILE A 21 11.54 7.77 13.84
CA ILE A 21 11.85 7.74 15.28
C ILE A 21 10.85 8.54 16.15
N ASN A 22 9.78 9.10 15.59
CA ASN A 22 8.74 9.81 16.36
C ASN A 22 7.36 9.16 16.17
N PHE A 23 7.20 7.94 16.68
CA PHE A 23 5.86 7.46 17.00
C PHE A 23 5.40 8.21 18.25
N ASP A 24 4.30 8.98 18.14
CA ASP A 24 3.53 9.38 19.32
C ASP A 24 3.31 8.14 20.22
N ASN A 25 3.32 8.33 21.54
CA ASN A 25 3.36 7.33 22.64
C ASN A 25 2.34 6.14 22.64
N LYS A 26 1.71 5.78 21.52
CA LYS A 26 0.76 4.68 21.42
C LYS A 26 1.50 3.38 21.08
N ASP A 27 1.45 2.42 22.01
CA ASP A 27 2.04 1.09 21.80
C ASP A 27 1.21 0.27 20.81
N ILE A 28 1.74 0.15 19.59
CA ILE A 28 1.16 -0.64 18.50
C ILE A 28 1.90 -1.98 18.29
N ASN A 29 2.73 -2.41 19.25
CA ASN A 29 3.46 -3.68 19.19
C ASN A 29 2.56 -4.89 19.49
N LYS A 30 1.53 -5.10 18.67
CA LYS A 30 0.63 -6.25 18.75
C LYS A 30 0.41 -6.90 17.39
N PRO A 31 0.04 -8.19 17.35
CA PRO A 31 -0.32 -8.86 16.12
C PRO A 31 -1.39 -8.08 15.35
N ILE A 32 -1.28 -8.08 14.03
CA ILE A 32 -2.22 -7.41 13.11
C ILE A 32 -3.69 -7.78 13.41
N VAL A 33 -3.93 -9.05 13.73
CA VAL A 33 -5.26 -9.58 14.05
C VAL A 33 -5.86 -9.00 15.34
N ASP A 34 -5.01 -8.51 16.24
CA ASP A 34 -5.38 -8.00 17.56
C ASP A 34 -5.50 -6.46 17.58
N LEU A 35 -5.30 -5.80 16.44
CA LEU A 35 -5.51 -4.36 16.32
C LEU A 35 -6.99 -4.03 16.56
N SER A 36 -7.24 -3.13 17.51
CA SER A 36 -8.56 -2.54 17.73
C SER A 36 -8.88 -1.52 16.63
N LEU A 37 -10.16 -1.17 16.47
CA LEU A 37 -10.55 -0.11 15.51
C LEU A 37 -9.96 1.26 15.88
N GLU A 38 -9.69 1.50 17.16
CA GLU A 38 -9.00 2.70 17.60
C GLU A 38 -7.55 2.74 17.14
N ASP A 39 -6.85 1.60 17.16
CA ASP A 39 -5.48 1.49 16.64
C ASP A 39 -5.45 1.68 15.13
N ILE A 40 -6.41 1.08 14.42
CA ILE A 40 -6.57 1.22 12.98
C ILE A 40 -6.76 2.69 12.60
N ASN A 41 -7.68 3.40 13.26
CA ASN A 41 -7.91 4.82 12.95
C ASN A 41 -6.72 5.69 13.27
N TRP A 42 -5.99 5.38 14.34
CA TRP A 42 -4.74 6.07 14.65
C TRP A 42 -3.69 5.83 13.56
N CYS A 43 -3.50 4.59 13.10
CA CYS A 43 -2.56 4.26 12.03
C CYS A 43 -2.96 4.93 10.70
N LEU A 44 -4.24 4.89 10.34
CA LEU A 44 -4.75 5.56 9.14
C LEU A 44 -4.47 7.07 9.20
N ARG A 45 -4.80 7.73 10.31
CA ARG A 45 -4.56 9.17 10.50
C ARG A 45 -3.08 9.54 10.44
N LYS A 46 -2.22 8.69 11.01
CA LYS A 46 -0.76 8.88 10.98
C LYS A 46 -0.10 8.41 9.69
N ARG A 47 -0.87 7.83 8.76
CA ARG A 47 -0.40 7.26 7.50
C ARG A 47 0.68 6.18 7.72
N LEU A 48 0.53 5.41 8.81
CA LEU A 48 1.46 4.35 9.20
C LEU A 48 0.94 3.01 8.69
N PHE A 49 1.82 2.25 8.02
CA PHE A 49 1.51 0.89 7.53
C PHE A 49 0.21 0.85 6.71
N LEU A 50 -0.04 1.88 5.89
CA LEU A 50 -1.31 2.10 5.21
C LEU A 50 -1.80 0.86 4.45
N ASP A 51 -0.87 0.17 3.82
CA ASP A 51 -1.12 -1.01 2.99
C ASP A 51 -1.82 -2.10 3.80
N GLN A 52 -1.22 -2.46 4.92
CA GLN A 52 -1.73 -3.49 5.81
C GLN A 52 -2.99 -3.02 6.52
N ILE A 53 -3.00 -1.77 7.00
CA ILE A 53 -4.11 -1.21 7.77
C ILE A 53 -5.38 -1.11 6.93
N ILE A 54 -5.30 -0.78 5.65
CA ILE A 54 -6.46 -0.78 4.74
C ILE A 54 -7.02 -2.18 4.56
N ASP A 55 -6.17 -3.18 4.30
CA ASP A 55 -6.61 -4.57 4.14
C ASP A 55 -7.30 -5.09 5.40
N ILE A 56 -6.72 -4.83 6.58
CA ILE A 56 -7.31 -5.19 7.87
C ILE A 56 -8.64 -4.48 8.07
N THR A 57 -8.73 -3.20 7.70
CA THR A 57 -9.97 -2.41 7.79
C THR A 57 -11.06 -3.03 6.92
N ILE A 58 -10.74 -3.37 5.67
CA ILE A 58 -11.66 -4.03 4.74
C ILE A 58 -12.13 -5.38 5.33
N GLN A 59 -11.20 -6.20 5.83
CA GLN A 59 -11.55 -7.50 6.42
C GLN A 59 -12.46 -7.36 7.63
N LYS A 60 -12.18 -6.40 8.52
CA LYS A 60 -13.04 -6.12 9.69
C LYS A 60 -14.42 -5.61 9.27
N ILE A 61 -14.48 -4.71 8.29
CA ILE A 61 -15.74 -4.25 7.69
C ILE A 61 -16.53 -5.43 7.12
N GLU A 62 -15.91 -6.32 6.35
CA GLU A 62 -16.56 -7.49 5.75
C GLU A 62 -17.08 -8.47 6.82
N ASN A 63 -16.30 -8.72 7.89
CA ASN A 63 -16.67 -9.63 8.97
C ASN A 63 -17.75 -9.08 9.92
N ASP A 64 -17.69 -7.77 10.20
CA ASP A 64 -18.66 -7.11 11.06
C ASP A 64 -19.85 -6.54 10.27
N TRP A 65 -19.89 -6.69 8.94
CA TRP A 65 -20.92 -6.12 8.07
C TRP A 65 -22.34 -6.45 8.54
N GLU A 66 -22.58 -7.71 8.92
CA GLU A 66 -23.88 -8.16 9.44
C GLU A 66 -24.23 -7.55 10.81
N LYS A 67 -23.22 -7.20 11.61
CA LYS A 67 -23.39 -6.51 12.90
C LYS A 67 -23.48 -5.00 12.74
N ILE A 68 -22.93 -4.48 11.64
CA ILE A 68 -23.02 -3.07 11.26
C ILE A 68 -24.43 -2.77 10.77
N ASP A 69 -25.25 -3.75 10.37
CA ASP A 69 -26.69 -3.60 10.14
C ASP A 69 -27.41 -3.34 11.48
N ILE A 70 -27.85 -2.12 11.82
CA ILE A 70 -29.23 -1.63 11.69
C ILE A 70 -29.33 -0.34 12.54
N PHE A 71 -29.67 0.79 11.92
CA PHE A 71 -30.45 1.90 12.48
C PHE A 71 -30.04 2.68 13.76
N TYR A 72 -28.91 2.40 14.44
CA TYR A 72 -28.50 3.20 15.61
C TYR A 72 -27.00 3.55 15.64
N PRO A 73 -26.64 4.80 16.03
CA PRO A 73 -25.25 5.21 16.19
C PRO A 73 -24.66 4.53 17.44
N THR A 74 -24.01 3.38 17.24
CA THR A 74 -23.13 2.79 18.25
C THR A 74 -21.73 3.37 18.10
N THR A 75 -20.93 3.34 19.17
CA THR A 75 -19.50 3.71 19.10
C THR A 75 -18.75 2.95 17.99
N LEU A 76 -19.13 1.69 17.73
CA LEU A 76 -18.60 0.89 16.64
C LEU A 76 -18.84 1.54 15.26
N CYS A 77 -20.03 2.10 15.02
CA CYS A 77 -20.33 2.80 13.77
C CYS A 77 -19.46 4.06 13.61
N GLN A 78 -19.17 4.77 14.70
CA GLN A 78 -18.34 5.96 14.66
C GLN A 78 -16.86 5.64 14.35
N TRP A 79 -16.33 4.55 14.90
CA TRP A 79 -14.98 4.10 14.56
C TRP A 79 -14.85 3.70 13.07
N TYR A 80 -15.84 3.00 12.51
CA TYR A 80 -15.84 2.71 11.08
C TYR A 80 -16.05 3.96 10.23
N ASP A 81 -16.88 4.91 10.67
CA ASP A 81 -17.05 6.21 10.00
C ASP A 81 -15.69 6.93 9.91
N ASP A 82 -15.01 7.09 11.04
CA ASP A 82 -13.68 7.69 11.14
C ASP A 82 -12.65 6.97 10.25
N ALA A 83 -12.65 5.63 10.22
CA ALA A 83 -11.77 4.86 9.35
C ALA A 83 -11.99 5.21 7.88
N ILE A 84 -13.25 5.30 7.46
CA ILE A 84 -13.61 5.64 6.09
C ILE A 84 -13.22 7.09 5.78
N LYS A 85 -13.35 8.04 6.72
CA LYS A 85 -12.87 9.43 6.53
C LYS A 85 -11.38 9.47 6.24
N GLU A 86 -10.60 8.72 7.00
CA GLU A 86 -9.16 8.67 6.80
C GLU A 86 -8.79 7.97 5.47
N ILE A 87 -9.55 6.94 5.08
CA ILE A 87 -9.32 6.19 3.83
C ILE A 87 -9.64 7.03 2.58
N VAL A 88 -10.78 7.73 2.54
CA VAL A 88 -11.18 8.50 1.34
C VAL A 88 -10.29 9.72 1.09
N THR A 89 -9.50 10.12 2.09
CA THR A 89 -8.53 11.23 1.98
C THR A 89 -7.12 10.76 1.58
N ILE A 90 -6.92 9.46 1.33
CA ILE A 90 -5.65 8.93 0.82
C ILE A 90 -5.45 9.37 -0.64
N PRO A 91 -4.25 9.89 -1.01
CA PRO A 91 -3.97 10.32 -2.38
C PRO A 91 -4.24 9.24 -3.43
N PHE A 92 -4.77 9.62 -4.59
CA PHE A 92 -5.14 8.66 -5.63
C PHE A 92 -3.99 7.83 -6.20
N ASP A 93 -2.77 8.35 -6.18
CA ASP A 93 -1.58 7.61 -6.61
C ASP A 93 -1.29 6.37 -5.77
N PHE A 94 -1.73 6.35 -4.50
CA PHE A 94 -1.65 5.18 -3.64
C PHE A 94 -2.51 4.03 -4.15
N TRP A 95 -3.70 4.33 -4.68
CA TRP A 95 -4.67 3.32 -5.09
C TRP A 95 -4.31 2.63 -6.41
N ARG A 96 -3.33 3.16 -7.15
CA ARG A 96 -2.84 2.57 -8.41
C ARG A 96 -2.23 1.18 -8.22
N SER A 97 -1.71 0.84 -7.04
CA SER A 97 -1.23 -0.51 -6.69
C SER A 97 -2.31 -1.39 -6.05
N ARG A 98 -3.52 -0.88 -5.81
CA ARG A 98 -4.55 -1.51 -4.95
C ARG A 98 -5.97 -1.33 -5.49
N ILE A 99 -6.12 -1.48 -6.80
CA ILE A 99 -7.40 -1.23 -7.48
C ILE A 99 -8.54 -2.09 -6.90
N ALA A 100 -8.27 -3.36 -6.57
CA ALA A 100 -9.29 -4.24 -5.98
C ALA A 100 -9.77 -3.74 -4.60
N ALA A 101 -8.85 -3.32 -3.74
CA ALA A 101 -9.18 -2.77 -2.42
C ALA A 101 -9.97 -1.45 -2.56
N PHE A 102 -9.55 -0.58 -3.47
CA PHE A 102 -10.27 0.65 -3.81
C PHE A 102 -11.73 0.36 -4.18
N HIS A 103 -11.96 -0.58 -5.11
CA HIS A 103 -13.32 -0.94 -5.54
C HIS A 103 -14.14 -1.56 -4.40
N LYS A 104 -13.53 -2.33 -3.49
CA LYS A 104 -14.23 -2.87 -2.31
C LYS A 104 -14.72 -1.74 -1.40
N ILE A 105 -13.87 -0.77 -1.10
CA ILE A 105 -14.22 0.40 -0.27
C ILE A 105 -15.27 1.26 -0.99
N GLN A 106 -15.08 1.54 -2.27
CA GLN A 106 -16.04 2.31 -3.08
C GLN A 106 -17.42 1.65 -3.07
N LYS A 107 -17.48 0.32 -3.29
CA LYS A 107 -18.73 -0.44 -3.22
C LYS A 107 -19.37 -0.35 -1.84
N PHE A 108 -18.57 -0.46 -0.77
CA PHE A 108 -19.05 -0.32 0.61
C PHE A 108 -19.67 1.06 0.86
N ILE A 109 -19.01 2.14 0.44
CA ILE A 109 -19.52 3.51 0.60
C ILE A 109 -20.85 3.66 -0.16
N VAL A 110 -20.91 3.21 -1.42
CA VAL A 110 -22.12 3.31 -2.26
C VAL A 110 -23.27 2.45 -1.72
N SER A 111 -22.99 1.23 -1.23
CA SER A 111 -24.04 0.37 -0.64
C SER A 111 -24.51 0.87 0.72
N SER A 112 -23.70 1.68 1.41
CA SER A 112 -24.02 2.27 2.72
C SER A 112 -24.93 3.52 2.66
N THR A 113 -25.49 3.83 1.48
CA THR A 113 -26.27 5.05 1.09
C THR A 113 -27.45 5.48 1.99
N LYS A 114 -27.67 4.85 3.15
CA LYS A 114 -28.57 5.34 4.21
C LYS A 114 -27.87 6.01 5.40
N ARG A 115 -26.54 6.13 5.40
CA ARG A 115 -25.78 6.67 6.55
C ARG A 115 -25.10 7.97 6.18
N LYS A 116 -25.31 8.99 7.02
CA LYS A 116 -24.58 10.25 6.97
C LYS A 116 -23.16 10.00 7.47
N ILE A 117 -22.29 9.52 6.60
CA ILE A 117 -20.84 9.67 6.83
C ILE A 117 -20.62 11.18 6.91
N GLU A 118 -20.20 11.70 8.07
CA GLU A 118 -19.96 13.13 8.27
C GLU A 118 -18.60 13.51 7.66
N ILE A 119 -18.50 13.41 6.34
CA ILE A 119 -17.44 13.98 5.51
C ILE A 119 -18.13 14.93 4.54
N GLU A 120 -17.44 15.99 4.11
CA GLU A 120 -17.91 16.80 3.00
C GLU A 120 -18.26 15.91 1.80
N GLN A 121 -19.52 16.00 1.35
CA GLN A 121 -20.05 15.15 0.28
C GLN A 121 -19.18 15.23 -0.98
N THR A 122 -18.54 16.37 -1.23
CA THR A 122 -17.58 16.60 -2.31
C THR A 122 -16.38 15.65 -2.28
N ILE A 123 -15.81 15.35 -1.11
CA ILE A 123 -14.67 14.44 -0.96
C ILE A 123 -15.13 13.00 -1.23
N ILE A 124 -16.28 12.61 -0.67
CA ILE A 124 -16.89 11.30 -0.92
C ILE A 124 -17.18 11.13 -2.41
N ASP A 125 -17.81 12.12 -3.05
CA ASP A 125 -18.15 12.09 -4.46
C ASP A 125 -16.88 12.03 -5.32
N HIS A 126 -15.81 12.73 -4.94
CA HIS A 126 -14.54 12.66 -5.64
C HIS A 126 -13.96 11.24 -5.60
N PHE A 127 -13.99 10.61 -4.42
CA PHE A 127 -13.55 9.22 -4.25
C PHE A 127 -14.44 8.24 -5.03
N ILE A 128 -15.76 8.33 -4.90
CA ILE A 128 -16.71 7.44 -5.59
C ILE A 128 -16.62 7.58 -7.11
N ASN A 129 -16.32 8.76 -7.64
CA ASN A 129 -16.23 8.96 -9.09
C ASN A 129 -14.83 8.70 -9.65
N HIS A 130 -13.81 8.53 -8.80
CA HIS A 130 -12.47 8.22 -9.26
C HIS A 130 -12.39 6.79 -9.81
N LYS A 131 -11.61 6.65 -10.90
CA LYS A 131 -11.31 5.36 -11.52
C LYS A 131 -9.81 5.16 -11.45
N PRO A 132 -9.31 4.36 -10.48
CA PRO A 132 -7.88 4.16 -10.34
C PRO A 132 -7.34 3.48 -11.59
N THR A 133 -6.21 3.98 -12.08
CA THR A 133 -5.54 3.45 -13.27
C THR A 133 -4.47 2.46 -12.85
N PRO A 134 -4.35 1.31 -13.54
CA PRO A 134 -3.25 0.38 -13.31
C PRO A 134 -1.89 1.08 -13.47
N ILE A 135 -0.89 0.54 -12.78
CA ILE A 135 0.49 0.99 -12.97
C ILE A 135 0.92 0.64 -14.39
N CYS A 136 1.41 1.67 -15.08
CA CYS A 136 2.13 1.57 -16.34
C CYS A 136 3.53 2.10 -16.05
N TRP A 137 4.54 1.24 -16.19
CA TRP A 137 5.93 1.61 -16.11
C TRP A 137 6.34 2.23 -17.45
N THR A 138 6.55 3.54 -17.44
CA THR A 138 6.85 4.34 -18.63
C THR A 138 8.34 4.55 -18.80
N LYS A 139 8.74 5.15 -19.93
CA LYS A 139 10.13 5.62 -20.10
C LYS A 139 10.56 6.59 -19.00
N LYS A 140 9.67 7.50 -18.61
CA LYS A 140 9.96 8.46 -17.54
C LYS A 140 10.24 7.74 -16.22
N ASP A 141 9.48 6.69 -15.90
CA ASP A 141 9.69 5.91 -14.67
C ASP A 141 11.08 5.26 -14.67
N SER A 142 11.55 4.74 -15.80
CA SER A 142 12.93 4.25 -15.93
C SER A 142 13.96 5.36 -15.76
N ASP A 143 13.76 6.52 -16.40
CA ASP A 143 14.71 7.64 -16.33
C ASP A 143 14.82 8.19 -14.89
N ASP A 144 13.68 8.35 -14.20
CA ASP A 144 13.61 8.81 -12.82
C ASP A 144 14.28 7.81 -11.86
N PHE A 145 14.01 6.51 -12.03
CA PHE A 145 14.64 5.46 -11.23
C PHE A 145 16.16 5.42 -11.43
N ASN A 146 16.64 5.51 -12.68
CA ASN A 146 18.07 5.54 -13.00
C ASN A 146 18.75 6.74 -12.36
N SER A 147 18.15 7.93 -12.50
CA SER A 147 18.66 9.14 -11.86
C SER A 147 18.81 8.94 -10.35
N ASN A 148 17.80 8.38 -9.69
CA ASN A 148 17.84 8.14 -8.25
C ASN A 148 18.96 7.17 -7.83
N LEU A 149 19.19 6.09 -8.60
CA LEU A 149 20.29 5.16 -8.35
C LEU A 149 21.67 5.81 -8.57
N ASP A 150 21.85 6.52 -9.69
CA ASP A 150 23.10 7.20 -10.02
C ASP A 150 23.47 8.22 -8.93
N TYR A 151 22.49 8.98 -8.44
CA TYR A 151 22.70 9.91 -7.33
C TYR A 151 23.04 9.19 -6.02
N ALA A 152 22.38 8.06 -5.72
CA ALA A 152 22.66 7.29 -4.52
C ALA A 152 24.11 6.75 -4.51
N LEU A 153 24.56 6.20 -5.65
CA LEU A 153 25.92 5.68 -5.84
C LEU A 153 26.99 6.80 -5.80
N GLY A 154 26.70 7.94 -6.42
CA GLY A 154 27.68 9.02 -6.58
C GLY A 154 27.85 9.93 -5.36
N MET A 155 26.85 10.03 -4.48
CA MET A 155 26.82 11.04 -3.40
C MET A 155 26.41 10.51 -2.02
N ASP A 156 26.16 9.20 -1.85
CA ASP A 156 25.72 8.57 -0.59
C ASP A 156 24.51 9.28 0.04
N ILE A 157 23.51 9.60 -0.79
CA ILE A 157 22.27 10.24 -0.35
C ILE A 157 21.21 9.16 -0.18
N ALA A 158 21.05 8.67 1.05
CA ALA A 158 20.06 7.66 1.43
C ALA A 158 18.63 7.98 0.94
N GLY A 159 18.27 9.27 0.81
CA GLY A 159 16.96 9.68 0.30
C GLY A 159 16.66 9.23 -1.13
N ASN A 160 17.64 9.25 -2.03
CA ASN A 160 17.41 8.83 -3.43
C ASN A 160 17.26 7.31 -3.55
N LEU A 161 18.00 6.55 -2.75
CA LEU A 161 17.81 5.10 -2.65
C LEU A 161 16.39 4.77 -2.16
N ILE A 162 15.88 5.50 -1.17
CA ILE A 162 14.51 5.34 -0.67
C ILE A 162 13.48 5.61 -1.78
N GLU A 163 13.67 6.67 -2.58
CA GLU A 163 12.76 6.96 -3.70
C GLU A 163 12.77 5.87 -4.77
N ALA A 164 13.96 5.41 -5.18
CA ALA A 164 14.11 4.28 -6.11
C ALA A 164 13.43 3.01 -5.56
N TYR A 165 13.69 2.68 -4.30
CA TYR A 165 13.07 1.55 -3.61
C TYR A 165 11.54 1.66 -3.58
N ASN A 166 11.01 2.83 -3.19
CA ASN A 166 9.56 3.07 -3.12
C ASN A 166 8.87 2.92 -4.47
N GLN A 167 9.54 3.30 -5.56
CA GLN A 167 9.00 3.13 -6.91
C GLN A 167 8.82 1.64 -7.26
N ILE A 168 9.81 0.79 -6.97
CA ILE A 168 9.71 -0.67 -7.20
C ILE A 168 8.74 -1.31 -6.22
N LYS A 169 8.73 -0.85 -4.96
CA LYS A 169 7.82 -1.33 -3.93
C LYS A 169 6.36 -1.18 -4.36
N ARG A 170 5.99 -0.06 -5.00
CA ARG A 170 4.64 0.14 -5.55
C ARG A 170 4.27 -0.89 -6.61
N VAL A 171 5.21 -1.22 -7.50
CA VAL A 171 5.05 -2.27 -8.51
C VAL A 171 4.84 -3.62 -7.84
N LYS A 172 5.73 -3.99 -6.91
CA LYS A 172 5.63 -5.24 -6.14
C LYS A 172 4.27 -5.36 -5.44
N TYR A 173 3.79 -4.31 -4.78
CA TYR A 173 2.49 -4.34 -4.14
C TYR A 173 1.34 -4.57 -5.12
N ALA A 174 1.38 -3.96 -6.31
CA ALA A 174 0.39 -4.25 -7.35
C ALA A 174 0.37 -5.75 -7.68
N LEU A 175 1.54 -6.36 -7.87
CA LEU A 175 1.67 -7.79 -8.15
C LEU A 175 1.19 -8.66 -6.98
N MET A 176 1.49 -8.29 -5.74
CA MET A 176 1.00 -8.97 -4.53
C MET A 176 -0.53 -8.97 -4.45
N HIS A 177 -1.17 -7.89 -4.90
CA HIS A 177 -2.63 -7.78 -4.98
C HIS A 177 -3.23 -8.35 -6.28
N GLY A 178 -2.44 -9.07 -7.09
CA GLY A 178 -2.89 -9.72 -8.31
C GLY A 178 -3.15 -8.76 -9.47
N GLN A 179 -2.58 -7.55 -9.42
CA GLN A 179 -2.67 -6.57 -10.48
C GLN A 179 -1.41 -6.62 -11.35
N SER A 180 -1.58 -6.93 -12.63
CA SER A 180 -0.49 -6.85 -13.61
C SER A 180 -0.05 -5.40 -13.83
N VAL A 181 1.23 -5.21 -14.14
CA VAL A 181 1.86 -3.93 -14.43
C VAL A 181 2.31 -3.94 -15.89
N PHE A 182 1.92 -2.93 -16.66
CA PHE A 182 2.34 -2.82 -18.06
C PHE A 182 3.70 -2.12 -18.14
N ILE A 183 4.65 -2.70 -18.87
CA ILE A 183 5.97 -2.14 -19.16
C ILE A 183 5.93 -1.58 -20.58
N GLU A 184 5.93 -0.25 -20.70
CA GLU A 184 5.71 0.46 -21.96
C GLU A 184 6.80 0.17 -22.98
N GLN A 185 8.06 0.20 -22.55
CA GLN A 185 9.25 0.06 -23.39
C GLN A 185 9.34 -1.31 -24.06
N GLU A 186 8.85 -2.34 -23.37
CA GLU A 186 8.88 -3.73 -23.82
C GLU A 186 7.53 -4.18 -24.40
N TYR A 187 6.51 -3.32 -24.33
CA TYR A 187 5.15 -3.64 -24.72
C TYR A 187 4.64 -4.97 -24.11
N LYS A 188 4.99 -5.22 -22.84
CA LYS A 188 4.67 -6.45 -22.11
C LYS A 188 4.01 -6.14 -20.78
N SER A 189 3.27 -7.10 -20.21
CA SER A 189 2.78 -7.00 -18.84
C SER A 189 3.52 -7.98 -17.95
N ILE A 190 3.89 -7.55 -16.76
CA ILE A 190 4.40 -8.42 -15.69
C ILE A 190 3.32 -8.63 -14.64
N SER A 191 3.28 -9.82 -14.06
CA SER A 191 2.24 -10.29 -13.15
C SER A 191 2.80 -11.05 -11.94
N THR A 192 4.10 -11.36 -11.91
CA THR A 192 4.76 -12.03 -10.78
C THR A 192 5.99 -11.29 -10.28
N ASP A 193 6.36 -11.55 -9.01
CA ASP A 193 7.59 -11.04 -8.40
C ASP A 193 8.83 -11.50 -9.22
N GLU A 194 8.83 -12.73 -9.76
CA GLU A 194 9.93 -13.23 -10.59
C GLU A 194 10.08 -12.47 -11.92
N GLU A 195 8.96 -12.12 -12.56
CA GLU A 195 8.96 -11.31 -13.77
C GLU A 195 9.45 -9.88 -13.49
N LEU A 196 9.10 -9.31 -12.32
CA LEU A 196 9.62 -8.04 -11.85
C LEU A 196 11.14 -8.08 -11.66
N TYR A 197 11.67 -9.09 -10.96
CA TYR A 197 13.10 -9.20 -10.74
C TYR A 197 13.87 -9.45 -12.04
N THR A 198 13.30 -10.22 -12.96
CA THR A 198 13.89 -10.43 -14.30
C THR A 198 13.94 -9.12 -15.07
N PHE A 199 12.83 -8.37 -15.08
CA PHE A 199 12.79 -7.04 -15.70
C PHE A 199 13.85 -6.09 -15.15
N LEU A 200 14.01 -6.02 -13.82
CA LEU A 200 15.03 -5.16 -13.21
C LEU A 200 16.44 -5.60 -13.59
N ARG A 201 16.73 -6.91 -13.57
CA ARG A 201 18.05 -7.42 -13.97
C ARG A 201 18.36 -7.13 -15.43
N ASP A 202 17.40 -7.35 -16.31
CA ASP A 202 17.57 -7.10 -17.74
C ASP A 202 17.83 -5.61 -18.00
N LEU A 203 17.08 -4.73 -17.31
CA LEU A 203 17.20 -3.28 -17.42
C LEU A 203 18.59 -2.75 -17.00
N TYR A 204 19.26 -3.41 -16.05
CA TYR A 204 20.57 -3.00 -15.51
C TYR A 204 21.73 -3.92 -15.89
N SER A 205 21.50 -4.87 -16.79
CA SER A 205 22.50 -5.88 -17.18
C SER A 205 23.77 -5.30 -17.82
N GLU A 206 23.71 -4.09 -18.37
CA GLU A 206 24.85 -3.42 -19.00
C GLU A 206 25.84 -2.80 -17.99
N SER A 207 25.47 -2.69 -16.70
CA SER A 207 26.32 -2.14 -15.64
C SER A 207 26.36 -3.09 -14.45
N GLU A 208 27.45 -3.86 -14.32
CA GLU A 208 27.64 -4.84 -13.25
C GLU A 208 27.57 -4.20 -11.86
N GLU A 209 28.12 -2.99 -11.70
CA GLU A 209 28.06 -2.23 -10.44
C GLU A 209 26.62 -1.85 -10.05
N ILE A 210 25.85 -1.31 -11.00
CA ILE A 210 24.45 -0.92 -10.75
C ILE A 210 23.59 -2.16 -10.51
N LEU A 211 23.82 -3.24 -11.25
CA LEU A 211 23.11 -4.50 -11.07
C LEU A 211 23.31 -5.06 -9.67
N LEU A 212 24.55 -5.16 -9.19
CA LEU A 212 24.86 -5.59 -7.83
C LEU A 212 24.19 -4.70 -6.79
N PHE A 213 24.23 -3.38 -6.99
CA PHE A 213 23.59 -2.43 -6.09
C PHE A 213 22.05 -2.60 -6.03
N VAL A 214 21.40 -2.82 -7.17
CA VAL A 214 19.96 -3.12 -7.25
C VAL A 214 19.63 -4.46 -6.61
N GLU A 215 20.47 -5.48 -6.79
CA GLU A 215 20.26 -6.78 -6.16
C GLU A 215 20.30 -6.68 -4.63
N GLU A 216 21.36 -6.07 -4.09
CA GLU A 216 21.61 -6.00 -2.64
C GLU A 216 20.61 -5.08 -1.92
N ASN A 217 20.29 -3.91 -2.48
CA ASN A 217 19.56 -2.86 -1.77
C ASN A 217 18.08 -2.80 -2.13
N ILE A 218 17.64 -3.42 -3.23
CA ILE A 218 16.25 -3.36 -3.66
C ILE A 218 15.65 -4.75 -3.73
N ILE A 219 16.21 -5.63 -4.56
CA ILE A 219 15.59 -6.95 -4.81
C ILE A 219 15.61 -7.81 -3.53
N ASP A 220 16.75 -7.88 -2.85
CA ASP A 220 16.87 -8.74 -1.66
C ASP A 220 16.04 -8.21 -0.49
N GLU A 221 15.99 -6.89 -0.28
CA GLU A 221 15.07 -6.28 0.69
C GLU A 221 13.61 -6.61 0.37
N LEU A 222 13.19 -6.44 -0.89
CA LEU A 222 11.83 -6.75 -1.32
C LEU A 222 11.47 -8.24 -1.15
N LYS A 223 12.41 -9.17 -1.30
CA LYS A 223 12.16 -10.61 -1.05
C LYS A 223 11.85 -10.90 0.42
N THR A 224 12.33 -10.08 1.35
CA THR A 224 12.03 -10.25 2.78
C THR A 224 10.62 -9.82 3.16
N GLU A 225 9.99 -8.95 2.36
CA GLU A 225 8.61 -8.52 2.59
C GLU A 225 7.62 -9.67 2.37
N LYS A 226 6.76 -9.90 3.38
CA LYS A 226 5.79 -11.00 3.35
C LYS A 226 4.47 -10.58 2.70
N ARG A 227 3.79 -11.54 2.05
CA ARG A 227 2.36 -11.41 1.68
C ARG A 227 1.49 -11.61 2.92
N ILE A 228 0.44 -10.79 3.04
CA ILE A 228 -0.68 -10.97 4.00
C ILE A 228 -1.64 -12.03 3.46
#